data_AF-A0A968JAS3-F1
#
_entry.id   AF-A0A968JAS3-F1
#
_cell.length_a   1.000
_cell.length_b   1.000
_cell.length_c   1.000
_cell.angle_alpha   90.00
_cell.angle_beta   90.00
_cell.angle_gamma   90.00
#
_symmetry.space_group_name_H-M   'P 1'
#
loop_
_entity.id
_entity.type
_entity.pdbx_description
1 polymer ?
#
loop_
_entity_poly.entity_id
_entity_poly.type
_entity_poly.pdbx_seq_one_letter_code
_entity_poly.pdbx_strand_id
1 'polypeptide(L)'
;MNSRLAAGLAGVALPLALLMLYNYQLFGNPLTSGYGGLDPSSELGVPWQEGLIGLTIGTGKGLLLYSPVVLLGLAGVALRWRQQWREALLAVLMLAVHLAFYSRLNYWHGDGSWGPRYMVFVVPFVLLPAAGLLAVLAAHRHRLAIGLTGAVVVVSFCIQLLPVLVNYNTYIALSDQYARLFFPSASPILHHTRIAGERIQEWLLHYIPPRDTVVLREGFSYSEGDRAANDMLPRWTYGAAQMQVYPTNPEAPVSGRLVVGDHRPWPLERAQFQLLLNGQPLEGVERTDLTGQNIMWELRFQLSPEQARSGALLTLQSDTWNPTRDTQDNPRNEDLGLLIETIEIEQNGAALAVREALPIPSTRPGRRDLWLWYYDSPYHHLVDTWWWYVMVSGLPVGMVVLLLLLIGGPGLAMMIIGLRGVTHAERTTAATPAAPERVAALRLEQEQSGNVS
;
A
#
# COMPACT_ATOMS: atom_id res chain seq x y z
N MET A 1 -28.81 -39.70 20.58
CA MET A 1 -28.22 -38.61 19.77
C MET A 1 -26.94 -38.15 20.47
N ASN A 2 -25.78 -38.18 19.83
CA ASN A 2 -24.49 -37.90 20.48
C ASN A 2 -24.48 -36.52 21.14
N SER A 3 -24.06 -36.42 22.40
CA SER A 3 -24.00 -35.15 23.17
C SER A 3 -23.23 -34.05 22.44
N ARG A 4 -22.20 -34.42 21.67
CA ARG A 4 -21.43 -33.52 20.80
C ARG A 4 -22.25 -32.97 19.62
N LEU A 5 -23.12 -33.80 19.04
CA LEU A 5 -23.98 -33.40 17.94
C LEU A 5 -25.09 -32.46 18.44
N ALA A 6 -25.65 -32.75 19.62
CA ALA A 6 -26.61 -31.87 20.28
C ALA A 6 -25.98 -30.52 20.65
N ALA A 7 -24.75 -30.51 21.19
CA ALA A 7 -24.01 -29.28 21.48
C ALA A 7 -23.69 -28.48 20.20
N GLY A 8 -23.29 -29.16 19.12
CA GLY A 8 -23.05 -28.52 17.83
C GLY A 8 -24.32 -27.91 17.23
N LEU A 9 -25.43 -28.64 17.25
CA LEU A 9 -26.74 -28.13 16.81
C LEU A 9 -27.20 -26.94 17.65
N ALA A 10 -27.03 -27.01 18.98
CA ALA A 10 -27.35 -25.88 19.87
C ALA A 10 -26.46 -24.66 19.57
N GLY A 11 -25.17 -24.88 19.29
CA GLY A 11 -24.22 -23.83 18.90
C GLY A 11 -24.57 -23.13 17.59
N VAL A 12 -25.26 -23.80 16.66
CA VAL A 12 -25.76 -23.21 15.40
C VAL A 12 -27.14 -22.59 15.60
N ALA A 13 -28.03 -23.25 16.32
CA ALA A 13 -29.41 -22.83 16.51
C ALA A 13 -29.52 -21.52 17.29
N LEU A 14 -28.70 -21.33 18.33
CA LEU A 14 -28.78 -20.13 19.18
C LEU A 14 -28.43 -18.83 18.41
N PRO A 15 -27.28 -18.72 17.70
CA PRO A 15 -26.98 -17.55 16.88
C PRO A 15 -28.00 -17.31 15.77
N LEU A 16 -28.48 -18.37 15.11
CA LEU A 16 -29.51 -18.24 14.07
C LEU A 16 -30.83 -17.71 14.64
N ALA A 17 -31.26 -18.21 15.80
CA ALA A 17 -32.47 -17.74 16.46
C ALA A 17 -32.34 -16.27 16.88
N LEU A 18 -31.19 -15.86 17.41
CA LEU A 18 -30.90 -14.46 17.76
C LEU A 18 -30.90 -13.56 16.51
N LEU A 19 -30.32 -14.01 15.40
CA LEU A 19 -30.34 -13.28 14.13
C LEU A 19 -31.77 -13.15 13.56
N MET A 20 -32.55 -14.23 13.58
CA MET A 20 -33.96 -14.22 13.16
C MET A 20 -34.80 -13.29 14.03
N LEU A 21 -34.58 -13.29 15.34
CA LEU A 21 -35.23 -12.37 16.26
C LEU A 21 -34.85 -10.91 15.95
N TYR A 22 -33.56 -10.65 15.74
CA TYR A 22 -33.08 -9.32 15.35
C TYR A 22 -33.73 -8.83 14.05
N ASN A 23 -33.75 -9.66 13.01
CA ASN A 23 -34.39 -9.34 11.74
C ASN A 23 -35.89 -9.11 11.90
N TYR A 24 -36.59 -9.91 12.72
CA TYR A 24 -38.00 -9.72 13.00
C TYR A 24 -38.27 -8.37 13.69
N GLN A 25 -37.45 -7.98 14.67
CA GLN A 25 -37.59 -6.70 15.38
C GLN A 25 -37.36 -5.50 14.46
N LEU A 26 -36.42 -5.60 13.51
CA LEU A 26 -36.08 -4.48 12.61
C LEU A 26 -37.00 -4.39 11.38
N PHE A 27 -37.37 -5.54 10.81
CA PHE A 27 -38.01 -5.64 9.49
C PHE A 27 -39.41 -6.28 9.52
N GLY A 28 -39.88 -6.76 10.67
CA GLY A 28 -41.15 -7.48 10.80
C GLY A 28 -41.16 -8.91 10.24
N ASN A 29 -40.02 -9.39 9.70
CA ASN A 29 -39.87 -10.73 9.14
C ASN A 29 -38.48 -11.30 9.50
N PRO A 30 -38.39 -12.50 10.10
CA PRO A 30 -37.12 -13.09 10.54
C PRO A 30 -36.13 -13.41 9.40
N LEU A 31 -36.62 -13.54 8.17
CA LEU A 31 -35.83 -13.88 6.99
C LEU A 31 -35.42 -12.65 6.17
N THR A 32 -35.97 -11.47 6.47
CA THR A 32 -35.59 -10.24 5.78
C THR A 32 -34.25 -9.75 6.32
N SER A 33 -33.32 -9.46 5.43
CA SER A 33 -32.01 -8.89 5.79
C SER A 33 -32.00 -7.37 5.55
N GLY A 34 -30.96 -6.69 6.06
CA GLY A 34 -30.74 -5.26 5.81
C GLY A 34 -30.50 -4.89 4.34
N TYR A 35 -30.37 -5.87 3.44
CA TYR A 35 -30.33 -5.67 2.00
C TYR A 35 -31.73 -5.59 1.36
N GLY A 36 -32.81 -5.75 2.13
CA GLY A 36 -34.18 -5.75 1.62
C GLY A 36 -34.60 -7.10 1.01
N GLY A 37 -35.77 -7.13 0.37
CA GLY A 37 -36.29 -8.29 -0.36
C GLY A 37 -35.63 -8.45 -1.73
N LEU A 38 -34.30 -8.51 -1.78
CA LEU A 38 -33.58 -8.84 -3.01
C LEU A 38 -34.08 -10.20 -3.51
N ASP A 39 -34.48 -10.25 -4.78
CA ASP A 39 -34.81 -11.50 -5.43
C ASP A 39 -33.53 -12.32 -5.59
N PRO A 40 -33.39 -13.51 -4.98
CA PRO A 40 -32.18 -14.33 -5.12
C PRO A 40 -31.85 -14.62 -6.59
N SER A 41 -32.86 -14.65 -7.46
CA SER A 41 -32.65 -14.84 -8.90
C SER A 41 -32.03 -13.63 -9.58
N SER A 42 -32.26 -12.41 -9.08
CA SER A 42 -31.64 -11.20 -9.61
C SER A 42 -30.18 -11.09 -9.20
N GLU A 43 -29.76 -11.69 -8.07
CA GLU A 43 -28.38 -11.67 -7.56
C GLU A 43 -27.49 -12.82 -8.08
N LEU A 44 -28.09 -13.88 -8.64
CA LEU A 44 -27.40 -15.07 -9.15
C LEU A 44 -27.34 -15.10 -10.69
N GLY A 45 -26.78 -14.06 -11.30
CA GLY A 45 -26.84 -13.82 -12.76
C GLY A 45 -25.53 -14.00 -13.53
N VAL A 46 -24.37 -14.01 -12.87
CA VAL A 46 -23.07 -14.09 -13.57
C VAL A 46 -22.77 -15.52 -14.02
N PRO A 47 -22.20 -15.72 -15.24
CA PRO A 47 -21.70 -17.01 -15.67
C PRO A 47 -20.73 -17.59 -14.64
N TRP A 48 -21.04 -18.79 -14.12
CA TRP A 48 -20.30 -19.40 -13.02
C TRP A 48 -18.79 -19.50 -13.28
N GLN A 49 -18.39 -19.69 -14.54
CA GLN A 49 -17.00 -19.76 -14.99
C GLN A 49 -16.24 -18.46 -14.71
N GLU A 50 -16.90 -17.31 -14.92
CA GLU A 50 -16.29 -15.99 -14.68
C GLU A 50 -15.94 -15.83 -13.21
N GLY A 51 -16.92 -16.07 -12.31
CA GLY A 51 -16.69 -16.00 -10.88
C GLY A 51 -15.70 -17.05 -10.39
N LEU A 52 -15.72 -18.27 -10.94
CA LEU A 52 -14.79 -19.33 -10.56
C LEU A 52 -13.35 -18.97 -10.93
N ILE A 53 -13.11 -18.56 -12.18
CA ILE A 53 -11.80 -18.12 -12.65
C ILE A 53 -11.36 -16.90 -11.84
N GLY A 54 -12.25 -15.94 -11.67
CA GLY A 54 -12.00 -14.72 -10.91
C GLY A 54 -11.59 -14.95 -9.46
N LEU A 55 -12.28 -15.85 -8.74
CA LEU A 55 -12.01 -16.17 -7.33
C LEU A 55 -10.83 -17.11 -7.11
N THR A 56 -10.40 -17.86 -8.13
CA THR A 56 -9.28 -18.81 -8.01
C THR A 56 -7.97 -18.21 -8.52
N ILE A 57 -7.94 -17.75 -9.77
CA ILE A 57 -6.74 -17.30 -10.47
C ILE A 57 -6.85 -15.89 -11.07
N GLY A 58 -7.98 -15.20 -10.87
CA GLY A 58 -8.17 -13.82 -11.34
C GLY A 58 -7.09 -12.87 -10.83
N THR A 59 -6.69 -11.91 -11.65
CA THR A 59 -5.56 -11.02 -11.37
C THR A 59 -5.87 -10.01 -10.27
N GLY A 60 -7.16 -9.73 -10.03
CA GLY A 60 -7.64 -8.82 -8.99
C GLY A 60 -8.25 -9.50 -7.77
N LYS A 61 -8.69 -10.77 -7.88
CA LYS A 61 -9.42 -11.49 -6.81
C LYS A 61 -9.08 -12.98 -6.72
N GLY A 62 -8.02 -13.46 -7.37
CA GLY A 62 -7.67 -14.88 -7.35
C GLY A 62 -7.08 -15.30 -6.01
N LEU A 63 -7.70 -16.29 -5.35
CA LEU A 63 -7.22 -16.84 -4.08
C LEU A 63 -5.76 -17.31 -4.16
N LEU A 64 -5.35 -17.92 -5.27
CA LEU A 64 -3.99 -18.43 -5.44
C LEU A 64 -2.96 -17.32 -5.66
N LEU A 65 -3.37 -16.18 -6.23
CA LEU A 65 -2.50 -15.02 -6.43
C LEU A 65 -2.37 -14.20 -5.16
N TYR A 66 -3.46 -14.00 -4.43
CA TYR A 66 -3.49 -13.19 -3.21
C TYR A 66 -3.07 -13.97 -1.96
N SER A 67 -3.18 -15.30 -1.99
CA SER A 67 -2.75 -16.17 -0.88
C SER A 67 -2.05 -17.43 -1.39
N PRO A 68 -0.86 -17.32 -2.03
CA PRO A 68 -0.13 -18.48 -2.55
C PRO A 68 0.14 -19.57 -1.52
N VAL A 69 0.20 -19.23 -0.23
CA VAL A 69 0.31 -20.18 0.90
C VAL A 69 -0.76 -21.28 0.87
N VAL A 70 -1.93 -21.01 0.27
CA VAL A 70 -3.00 -21.99 0.04
C VAL A 70 -2.51 -23.20 -0.75
N LEU A 71 -1.50 -23.04 -1.63
CA LEU A 71 -0.88 -24.15 -2.37
C LEU A 71 -0.26 -25.20 -1.45
N LEU A 72 0.27 -24.81 -0.29
CA LEU A 72 0.79 -25.76 0.71
C LEU A 72 -0.34 -26.61 1.30
N GLY A 73 -1.50 -25.99 1.53
CA GLY A 73 -2.72 -26.65 1.96
C GLY A 73 -3.22 -27.68 0.94
N LEU A 74 -3.34 -27.25 -0.32
CA LEU A 74 -3.74 -28.11 -1.44
C LEU A 74 -2.74 -29.26 -1.67
N ALA A 75 -1.44 -29.00 -1.54
CA ALA A 75 -0.42 -30.05 -1.58
C ALA A 75 -0.58 -31.04 -0.41
N GLY A 76 -0.90 -30.56 0.79
CA GLY A 76 -1.22 -31.40 1.94
C GLY A 76 -2.45 -32.29 1.72
N VAL A 77 -3.50 -31.77 1.08
CA VAL A 77 -4.67 -32.54 0.64
C VAL A 77 -4.24 -33.63 -0.34
N ALA A 78 -3.54 -33.25 -1.42
CA ALA A 78 -3.19 -34.17 -2.51
C ALA A 78 -2.22 -35.29 -2.08
N LEU A 79 -1.19 -34.94 -1.32
CA LEU A 79 -0.10 -35.87 -0.97
C LEU A 79 -0.41 -36.72 0.26
N ARG A 80 -1.30 -36.25 1.14
CA ARG A 80 -1.56 -36.90 2.44
C ARG A 80 -3.02 -37.16 2.75
N TRP A 81 -3.91 -37.15 1.75
CA TRP A 81 -5.35 -37.41 1.93
C TRP A 81 -5.64 -38.58 2.88
N ARG A 82 -5.01 -39.74 2.68
CA ARG A 82 -5.30 -40.94 3.48
C ARG A 82 -4.91 -40.80 4.96
N GLN A 83 -3.89 -40.01 5.27
CA GLN A 83 -3.36 -39.84 6.62
C GLN A 83 -4.09 -38.74 7.41
N GLN A 84 -4.72 -37.78 6.74
CA GLN A 84 -5.40 -36.63 7.33
C GLN A 84 -6.74 -36.36 6.62
N TRP A 85 -7.51 -37.42 6.41
CA TRP A 85 -8.69 -37.37 5.53
C TRP A 85 -9.78 -36.43 6.05
N ARG A 86 -9.87 -36.21 7.36
CA ARG A 86 -10.89 -35.35 7.98
C ARG A 86 -10.59 -33.89 7.71
N GLU A 87 -9.34 -33.50 7.93
CA GLU A 87 -8.81 -32.17 7.67
C GLU A 87 -8.85 -31.87 6.17
N ALA A 88 -8.46 -32.84 5.34
CA ALA A 88 -8.47 -32.72 3.90
C ALA A 88 -9.91 -32.62 3.35
N LEU A 89 -10.84 -33.43 3.84
CA LEU A 89 -12.25 -33.34 3.47
C LEU A 89 -12.86 -32.00 3.89
N LEU A 90 -12.56 -31.52 5.10
CA LEU A 90 -13.00 -30.20 5.56
C LEU A 90 -12.47 -29.08 4.66
N ALA A 91 -11.18 -29.11 4.34
CA ALA A 91 -10.55 -28.15 3.43
C ALA A 91 -11.24 -28.13 2.05
N VAL A 92 -11.45 -29.31 1.46
CA VAL A 92 -12.10 -29.45 0.14
C VAL A 92 -13.55 -28.99 0.19
N LEU A 93 -14.32 -29.38 1.20
CA LEU A 93 -15.72 -28.98 1.34
C LEU A 93 -15.85 -27.47 1.54
N MET A 94 -15.03 -26.86 2.41
CA MET A 94 -15.03 -25.42 2.61
C MET A 94 -14.74 -24.69 1.31
N LEU A 95 -13.70 -25.09 0.57
CA LEU A 95 -13.34 -24.47 -0.70
C LEU A 95 -14.42 -24.66 -1.76
N ALA A 96 -14.92 -25.89 -1.93
CA ALA A 96 -15.89 -26.22 -2.95
C ALA A 96 -17.24 -25.53 -2.72
N VAL A 97 -17.76 -25.51 -1.49
CA VAL A 97 -19.04 -24.87 -1.17
C VAL A 97 -18.96 -23.36 -1.39
N HIS A 98 -17.88 -22.72 -0.94
CA HIS A 98 -17.72 -21.28 -1.11
C HIS A 98 -17.53 -20.90 -2.58
N LEU A 99 -16.71 -21.63 -3.34
CA LEU A 99 -16.57 -21.39 -4.77
C LEU A 99 -17.88 -21.64 -5.52
N ALA A 100 -18.62 -22.72 -5.21
CA ALA A 100 -19.88 -23.02 -5.86
C ALA A 100 -20.92 -21.91 -5.64
N PHE A 101 -20.99 -21.37 -4.43
CA PHE A 101 -21.93 -20.30 -4.07
C PHE A 101 -21.49 -18.94 -4.61
N TYR A 102 -20.30 -18.47 -4.22
CA TYR A 102 -19.86 -17.10 -4.49
C TYR A 102 -19.55 -16.85 -5.96
N SER A 103 -19.17 -17.87 -6.74
CA SER A 103 -18.88 -17.69 -8.18
C SER A 103 -20.12 -17.37 -9.02
N ARG A 104 -21.32 -17.51 -8.45
CA ARG A 104 -22.58 -17.23 -9.16
C ARG A 104 -23.20 -15.88 -8.78
N LEU A 105 -22.70 -15.23 -7.73
CA LEU A 105 -23.18 -13.92 -7.32
C LEU A 105 -22.81 -12.84 -8.36
N ASN A 106 -23.68 -11.88 -8.59
CA ASN A 106 -23.38 -10.73 -9.45
C ASN A 106 -22.18 -9.95 -8.94
N TYR A 107 -22.09 -9.81 -7.62
CA TYR A 107 -20.98 -9.16 -6.94
C TYR A 107 -19.96 -10.18 -6.41
N TRP A 108 -19.69 -11.26 -7.16
CA TRP A 108 -18.76 -12.35 -6.78
C TRP A 108 -17.38 -11.83 -6.39
N HIS A 109 -16.92 -10.77 -7.04
CA HIS A 109 -15.59 -10.19 -6.82
C HIS A 109 -15.48 -9.46 -5.48
N GLY A 110 -16.61 -9.13 -4.82
CA GLY A 110 -16.61 -8.47 -3.51
C GLY A 110 -15.68 -7.25 -3.48
N ASP A 111 -15.91 -6.26 -4.35
CA ASP A 111 -14.94 -5.18 -4.51
C ASP A 111 -14.87 -4.20 -3.35
N GLY A 112 -13.76 -3.47 -3.24
CA GLY A 112 -13.41 -2.67 -2.06
C GLY A 112 -12.67 -3.47 -1.00
N SER A 113 -11.88 -4.46 -1.43
CA SER A 113 -10.99 -5.27 -0.57
C SER A 113 -9.79 -5.78 -1.35
N TRP A 114 -8.70 -6.04 -0.63
CA TRP A 114 -7.54 -6.75 -1.15
C TRP A 114 -7.86 -8.25 -1.33
N GLY A 115 -7.85 -8.72 -2.57
CA GLY A 115 -8.15 -10.11 -2.91
C GLY A 115 -9.62 -10.51 -2.69
N PRO A 116 -9.93 -11.82 -2.75
CA PRO A 116 -11.29 -12.35 -2.67
C PRO A 116 -11.80 -12.40 -1.23
N ARG A 117 -12.44 -11.34 -0.74
CA ARG A 117 -12.94 -11.26 0.64
C ARG A 117 -13.77 -12.48 1.07
N TYR A 118 -14.56 -13.05 0.15
CA TYR A 118 -15.43 -14.18 0.46
C TYR A 118 -14.65 -15.48 0.69
N MET A 119 -13.42 -15.58 0.16
CA MET A 119 -12.57 -16.75 0.32
C MET A 119 -11.64 -16.65 1.55
N VAL A 120 -11.51 -15.48 2.17
CA VAL A 120 -10.62 -15.27 3.33
C VAL A 120 -10.95 -16.24 4.47
N PHE A 121 -12.24 -16.49 4.72
CA PHE A 121 -12.68 -17.43 5.76
C PHE A 121 -12.32 -18.89 5.47
N VAL A 122 -12.07 -19.23 4.20
CA VAL A 122 -11.73 -20.60 3.77
C VAL A 122 -10.24 -20.89 3.96
N VAL A 123 -9.39 -19.88 3.82
CA VAL A 123 -7.92 -19.98 3.94
C VAL A 123 -7.44 -20.79 5.15
N PRO A 124 -7.86 -20.52 6.41
CA PRO A 124 -7.36 -21.27 7.56
C PRO A 124 -7.69 -22.77 7.48
N PHE A 125 -8.85 -23.14 6.95
CA PHE A 125 -9.26 -24.53 6.80
C PHE A 125 -8.46 -25.23 5.70
N VAL A 126 -8.23 -24.55 4.57
CA VAL A 126 -7.41 -25.09 3.49
C VAL A 126 -5.96 -25.26 3.92
N LEU A 127 -5.47 -24.46 4.88
CA LEU A 127 -4.12 -24.60 5.42
C LEU A 127 -3.98 -25.73 6.46
N LEU A 128 -5.06 -26.28 7.02
CA LEU A 128 -4.95 -27.37 8.01
C LEU A 128 -4.14 -28.58 7.50
N PRO A 129 -4.39 -29.11 6.28
CA PRO A 129 -3.60 -30.22 5.73
C PRO A 129 -2.13 -29.87 5.46
N ALA A 130 -1.77 -28.58 5.41
CA ALA A 130 -0.38 -28.16 5.25
C ALA A 130 0.47 -28.57 6.47
N ALA A 131 -0.11 -28.59 7.68
CA ALA A 131 0.62 -28.99 8.89
C ALA A 131 1.19 -30.42 8.77
N GLY A 132 0.39 -31.37 8.27
CA GLY A 132 0.84 -32.72 8.02
C GLY A 132 1.94 -32.81 6.95
N LEU A 133 1.87 -31.98 5.90
CA LEU A 133 2.92 -31.90 4.88
C LEU A 133 4.24 -31.37 5.48
N LEU A 134 4.18 -30.26 6.21
CA LEU A 134 5.33 -29.61 6.83
C LEU A 134 6.03 -30.51 7.84
N ALA A 135 5.28 -31.28 8.63
CA ALA A 135 5.83 -32.25 9.57
C ALA A 135 6.70 -33.32 8.88
N VAL A 136 6.25 -33.82 7.72
CA VAL A 136 7.01 -34.81 6.93
C VAL A 136 8.26 -34.19 6.33
N LEU A 137 8.15 -32.99 5.75
CA LEU A 137 9.28 -32.27 5.16
C LEU A 137 10.37 -31.98 6.20
N ALA A 138 9.97 -31.59 7.41
CA ALA A 138 10.88 -31.36 8.53
C ALA A 138 11.60 -32.64 8.97
N ALA A 139 10.87 -33.76 9.09
CA ALA A 139 11.43 -35.04 9.50
C ALA A 139 12.47 -35.60 8.52
N HIS A 140 12.22 -35.46 7.21
CA HIS A 140 13.09 -36.03 6.17
C HIS A 140 14.14 -35.03 5.64
N ARG A 141 14.16 -33.80 6.15
CA ARG A 141 15.12 -32.73 5.81
C ARG A 141 15.29 -32.50 4.30
N HIS A 142 14.20 -32.55 3.54
CA HIS A 142 14.22 -32.26 2.10
C HIS A 142 14.50 -30.78 1.84
N ARG A 143 15.79 -30.41 1.75
CA ARG A 143 16.25 -29.01 1.65
C ARG A 143 15.55 -28.21 0.55
N LEU A 144 15.36 -28.81 -0.63
CA LEU A 144 14.66 -28.16 -1.74
C LEU A 144 13.19 -27.88 -1.40
N ALA A 145 12.46 -28.86 -0.87
CA ALA A 145 11.05 -28.69 -0.52
C ALA A 145 10.85 -27.70 0.64
N ILE A 146 11.78 -27.67 1.61
CA ILE A 146 11.82 -26.65 2.66
C ILE A 146 12.07 -25.26 2.06
N GLY A 147 13.03 -25.14 1.14
CA GLY A 147 13.31 -23.88 0.44
C GLY A 147 12.10 -23.38 -0.36
N LEU A 148 11.44 -24.25 -1.12
CA LEU A 148 10.22 -23.92 -1.88
C LEU A 148 9.07 -23.49 -0.97
N THR A 149 8.89 -24.20 0.16
CA THR A 149 7.90 -23.83 1.18
C THR A 149 8.19 -22.43 1.74
N GLY A 150 9.45 -22.17 2.11
CA GLY A 150 9.89 -20.87 2.60
C GLY A 150 9.65 -19.77 1.56
N ALA A 151 9.96 -20.03 0.29
CA ALA A 151 9.69 -19.10 -0.80
C ALA A 151 8.19 -18.79 -0.94
N VAL A 152 7.32 -19.80 -0.91
CA VAL A 152 5.85 -19.61 -0.97
C VAL A 152 5.35 -18.75 0.20
N VAL A 153 5.86 -18.98 1.41
CA VAL A 153 5.52 -18.19 2.59
C VAL A 153 5.99 -16.73 2.44
N VAL A 154 7.24 -16.51 2.02
CA VAL A 154 7.79 -15.17 1.80
C VAL A 154 7.01 -14.42 0.72
N VAL A 155 6.73 -15.06 -0.42
CA VAL A 155 5.93 -14.47 -1.50
C VAL A 155 4.54 -14.09 -1.00
N SER A 156 3.88 -14.99 -0.26
CA SER A 156 2.56 -14.71 0.33
C SER A 156 2.61 -13.52 1.30
N PHE A 157 3.65 -13.45 2.13
CA PHE A 157 3.85 -12.33 3.05
C PHE A 157 4.05 -11.01 2.30
N CYS A 158 4.89 -10.98 1.26
CA CYS A 158 5.12 -9.79 0.44
C CYS A 158 3.83 -9.31 -0.24
N ILE A 159 3.01 -10.22 -0.76
CA ILE A 159 1.71 -9.87 -1.37
C ILE A 159 0.75 -9.27 -0.34
N GLN A 160 0.70 -9.83 0.88
CA GLN A 160 -0.15 -9.32 1.95
C GLN A 160 0.38 -8.04 2.59
N LEU A 161 1.66 -7.70 2.38
CA LEU A 161 2.25 -6.44 2.83
C LEU A 161 1.84 -5.26 1.94
N LEU A 162 1.62 -5.48 0.64
CA LEU A 162 1.23 -4.42 -0.32
C LEU A 162 0.02 -3.56 0.13
N PRO A 163 -1.14 -4.14 0.53
CA PRO A 163 -2.29 -3.34 0.97
C PRO A 163 -2.10 -2.64 2.32
N VAL A 164 -1.04 -2.99 3.06
CA VAL A 164 -0.63 -2.30 4.29
C VAL A 164 0.24 -1.10 3.96
N LEU A 165 1.10 -1.21 2.95
CA LEU A 165 1.97 -0.12 2.51
C LEU A 165 1.21 0.92 1.69
N VAL A 166 0.26 0.48 0.87
CA VAL A 166 -0.52 1.33 -0.02
C VAL A 166 -2.00 0.98 0.15
N ASN A 167 -2.83 1.99 0.38
CA ASN A 167 -4.27 1.81 0.54
C ASN A 167 -4.83 1.07 -0.67
N TYR A 168 -5.51 -0.05 -0.44
CA TYR A 168 -6.03 -0.87 -1.52
C TYR A 168 -7.04 -0.12 -2.41
N ASN A 169 -7.72 0.89 -1.87
CA ASN A 169 -8.68 1.69 -2.63
C ASN A 169 -8.02 2.63 -3.64
N THR A 170 -6.75 3.04 -3.46
CA THR A 170 -6.06 3.99 -4.35
C THR A 170 -6.10 3.54 -5.81
N TYR A 171 -5.77 2.28 -6.08
CA TYR A 171 -5.85 1.75 -7.45
C TYR A 171 -7.26 1.27 -7.81
N ILE A 172 -7.97 0.61 -6.88
CA ILE A 172 -9.29 0.02 -7.16
C ILE A 172 -10.32 1.08 -7.54
N ALA A 173 -10.26 2.28 -6.96
CA ALA A 173 -11.18 3.37 -7.26
C ALA A 173 -10.95 4.03 -8.63
N LEU A 174 -9.73 3.92 -9.18
CA LEU A 174 -9.33 4.59 -10.42
C LEU A 174 -9.24 3.65 -11.62
N SER A 175 -9.09 2.33 -11.39
CA SER A 175 -8.92 1.37 -12.47
C SER A 175 -10.25 0.95 -13.09
N ASP A 176 -10.20 0.52 -14.36
CA ASP A 176 -11.28 -0.26 -14.95
C ASP A 176 -11.45 -1.59 -14.19
N GLN A 177 -12.70 -1.97 -13.93
CA GLN A 177 -13.02 -3.12 -13.11
C GLN A 177 -12.71 -4.43 -13.81
N TYR A 178 -13.14 -4.58 -15.05
CA TYR A 178 -12.95 -5.83 -15.77
C TYR A 178 -11.45 -6.06 -16.04
N ALA A 179 -10.74 -4.99 -16.44
CA ALA A 179 -9.30 -5.00 -16.64
C ALA A 179 -8.56 -5.52 -15.39
N ARG A 180 -8.82 -4.94 -14.21
CA ARG A 180 -8.13 -5.34 -12.97
C ARG A 180 -8.42 -6.76 -12.53
N LEU A 181 -9.59 -7.30 -12.87
CA LEU A 181 -10.01 -8.63 -12.44
C LEU A 181 -9.37 -9.75 -13.28
N PHE A 182 -9.08 -9.50 -14.56
CA PHE A 182 -8.68 -10.56 -15.48
C PHE A 182 -7.37 -10.31 -16.25
N PHE A 183 -6.91 -9.06 -16.39
CA PHE A 183 -5.69 -8.76 -17.14
C PHE A 183 -4.49 -8.61 -16.19
N PRO A 184 -3.37 -9.33 -16.42
CA PRO A 184 -2.19 -9.24 -15.56
C PRO A 184 -1.57 -7.85 -15.51
N SER A 185 -1.60 -7.11 -16.62
CA SER A 185 -1.09 -5.75 -16.72
C SER A 185 -1.85 -4.75 -15.84
N ALA A 186 -3.11 -5.04 -15.52
CA ALA A 186 -3.96 -4.24 -14.64
C ALA A 186 -4.10 -4.89 -13.24
N SER A 187 -3.25 -5.85 -12.87
CA SER A 187 -3.34 -6.48 -11.56
C SER A 187 -3.07 -5.47 -10.44
N PRO A 188 -3.92 -5.42 -9.39
CA PRO A 188 -3.64 -4.61 -8.21
C PRO A 188 -2.32 -4.98 -7.53
N ILE A 189 -1.89 -6.24 -7.57
CA ILE A 189 -0.58 -6.65 -7.02
C ILE A 189 0.56 -5.90 -7.73
N LEU A 190 0.51 -5.83 -9.05
CA LEU A 190 1.52 -5.14 -9.86
C LEU A 190 1.48 -3.62 -9.60
N HIS A 191 0.30 -3.02 -9.64
CA HIS A 191 0.15 -1.57 -9.46
C HIS A 191 0.49 -1.12 -8.04
N HIS A 192 0.08 -1.85 -7.00
CA HIS A 192 0.48 -1.53 -5.63
C HIS A 192 1.98 -1.70 -5.39
N THR A 193 2.63 -2.67 -6.03
CA THR A 193 4.09 -2.81 -6.00
C THR A 193 4.77 -1.61 -6.64
N ARG A 194 4.26 -1.15 -7.79
CA ARG A 194 4.77 0.03 -8.49
C ARG A 194 4.60 1.30 -7.65
N ILE A 195 3.40 1.54 -7.12
CA ILE A 195 3.11 2.70 -6.25
C ILE A 195 4.01 2.68 -5.00
N ALA A 196 4.19 1.52 -4.36
CA ALA A 196 5.09 1.41 -3.21
C ALA A 196 6.54 1.74 -3.60
N GLY A 197 7.00 1.25 -4.76
CA GLY A 197 8.33 1.56 -5.28
C GLY A 197 8.53 3.05 -5.60
N GLU A 198 7.55 3.68 -6.26
CA GLU A 198 7.53 5.10 -6.57
C GLU A 198 7.59 5.95 -5.28
N ARG A 199 6.74 5.64 -4.29
CA ARG A 199 6.75 6.33 -2.98
C ARG A 199 8.05 6.16 -2.21
N ILE A 200 8.63 4.94 -2.21
CA ILE A 200 9.94 4.69 -1.60
C ILE A 200 11.01 5.51 -2.31
N GLN A 201 10.99 5.57 -3.64
CA GLN A 201 11.96 6.33 -4.42
C GLN A 201 11.83 7.83 -4.17
N GLU A 202 10.63 8.39 -4.16
CA GLU A 202 10.37 9.79 -3.80
C GLU A 202 10.90 10.14 -2.41
N TRP A 203 10.68 9.26 -1.43
CA TRP A 203 11.17 9.48 -0.07
C TRP A 203 12.68 9.29 0.05
N LEU A 204 13.27 8.35 -0.68
CA LEU A 204 14.73 8.25 -0.79
C LEU A 204 15.32 9.52 -1.43
N LEU A 205 14.68 10.10 -2.45
CA LEU A 205 15.08 11.38 -3.04
C LEU A 205 15.06 12.51 -2.00
N HIS A 206 14.12 12.46 -1.06
CA HIS A 206 14.03 13.48 -0.01
C HIS A 206 15.26 13.49 0.91
N TYR A 207 15.76 12.31 1.31
CA TYR A 207 16.85 12.16 2.30
C TYR A 207 18.23 11.89 1.70
N ILE A 208 18.28 11.14 0.60
CA ILE A 208 19.50 10.67 -0.07
C ILE A 208 19.35 10.90 -1.58
N PRO A 209 19.29 12.17 -2.01
CA PRO A 209 19.20 12.51 -3.43
C PRO A 209 20.44 12.00 -4.18
N PRO A 210 20.26 11.31 -5.32
CA PRO A 210 21.37 10.91 -6.18
C PRO A 210 22.15 12.13 -6.66
N ARG A 211 23.45 11.94 -6.91
CA ARG A 211 24.20 12.87 -7.76
C ARG A 211 23.58 12.89 -9.16
N ASP A 212 23.87 13.94 -9.92
CA ASP A 212 23.32 14.17 -11.25
C ASP A 212 21.81 14.49 -11.24
N THR A 213 21.33 15.18 -10.20
CA THR A 213 19.89 15.49 -10.08
C THR A 213 19.61 16.92 -9.65
N VAL A 214 18.45 17.41 -10.07
CA VAL A 214 17.81 18.62 -9.55
C VAL A 214 16.51 18.20 -8.88
N VAL A 215 16.40 18.42 -7.58
CA VAL A 215 15.23 18.00 -6.80
C VAL A 215 14.36 19.21 -6.51
N LEU A 216 13.13 19.22 -7.04
CA LEU A 216 12.10 20.18 -6.67
C LEU A 216 11.67 19.90 -5.22
N ARG A 217 11.87 20.87 -4.33
CA ARG A 217 11.62 20.74 -2.89
C ARG A 217 10.31 21.36 -2.49
N GLU A 218 10.13 22.68 -2.65
CA GLU A 218 8.97 23.37 -2.10
C GLU A 218 8.49 24.49 -3.01
N GLY A 219 7.24 24.92 -2.85
CA GLY A 219 6.71 26.11 -3.52
C GLY A 219 6.35 25.94 -4.99
N PHE A 220 6.01 24.72 -5.41
CA PHE A 220 5.50 24.41 -6.76
C PHE A 220 4.05 23.91 -6.69
N SER A 221 3.23 24.30 -7.67
CA SER A 221 1.92 23.71 -7.91
C SER A 221 2.04 22.32 -8.55
N TYR A 222 0.88 21.68 -8.78
CA TYR A 222 0.80 20.52 -9.67
C TYR A 222 1.28 20.88 -11.10
N SER A 223 1.76 19.88 -11.84
CA SER A 223 2.16 20.03 -13.24
C SER A 223 0.98 20.34 -14.16
N GLU A 224 1.13 21.36 -15.00
CA GLU A 224 0.22 21.69 -16.10
C GLU A 224 0.64 21.05 -17.42
N GLY A 225 1.73 20.28 -17.43
CA GLY A 225 2.20 19.51 -18.59
C GLY A 225 1.33 18.29 -18.91
N ASP A 226 1.77 17.49 -19.89
CA ASP A 226 1.04 16.30 -20.28
C ASP A 226 1.10 15.23 -19.16
N ARG A 227 -0.05 15.02 -18.52
CA ARG A 227 -0.22 14.01 -17.46
C ARG A 227 0.05 12.60 -17.95
N ALA A 228 -0.22 12.30 -19.23
CA ALA A 228 0.04 10.98 -19.80
C ALA A 228 1.55 10.75 -20.03
N ALA A 229 2.31 11.81 -20.29
CA ALA A 229 3.77 11.78 -20.42
C ALA A 229 4.50 11.89 -19.06
N ASN A 230 3.75 12.14 -17.98
CA ASN A 230 4.28 12.41 -16.64
C ASN A 230 5.25 13.62 -16.63
N ASP A 231 4.89 14.66 -17.40
CA ASP A 231 5.69 15.87 -17.51
C ASP A 231 5.77 16.59 -16.15
N MET A 232 6.98 16.98 -15.77
CA MET A 232 7.22 17.73 -14.53
C MET A 232 6.95 19.23 -14.68
N LEU A 233 6.88 19.75 -15.89
CA LEU A 233 6.70 21.16 -16.22
C LEU A 233 5.71 21.28 -17.40
N PRO A 234 5.05 22.43 -17.59
CA PRO A 234 5.16 23.66 -16.82
C PRO A 234 4.49 23.59 -15.45
N ARG A 235 4.97 24.40 -14.49
CA ARG A 235 4.42 24.50 -13.12
C ARG A 235 4.38 25.93 -12.62
N TRP A 236 3.33 26.28 -11.88
CA TRP A 236 3.30 27.53 -11.13
C TRP A 236 4.13 27.44 -9.88
N THR A 237 4.70 28.57 -9.46
CA THR A 237 5.34 28.74 -8.16
C THR A 237 4.35 29.35 -7.15
N TYR A 238 4.59 29.18 -5.85
CA TYR A 238 3.78 29.80 -4.77
C TYR A 238 4.47 31.01 -4.10
N GLY A 239 5.40 31.67 -4.83
CA GLY A 239 6.16 32.85 -4.38
C GLY A 239 7.61 32.57 -3.98
N ALA A 240 7.92 31.35 -3.57
CA ALA A 240 9.30 30.89 -3.37
C ALA A 240 9.43 29.42 -3.77
N ALA A 241 9.87 29.16 -4.99
CA ALA A 241 10.08 27.81 -5.49
C ALA A 241 11.52 27.36 -5.23
N GLN A 242 11.68 26.34 -4.41
CA GLN A 242 12.96 25.84 -3.94
C GLN A 242 13.36 24.56 -4.68
N MET A 243 14.50 24.58 -5.35
CA MET A 243 15.09 23.42 -6.01
C MET A 243 16.51 23.20 -5.50
N GLN A 244 16.87 21.96 -5.20
CA GLN A 244 18.23 21.60 -4.77
C GLN A 244 19.00 20.93 -5.91
N VAL A 245 20.22 21.40 -6.14
CA VAL A 245 21.10 20.91 -7.20
C VAL A 245 22.15 19.96 -6.63
N TYR A 246 22.20 18.75 -7.15
CA TYR A 246 23.17 17.72 -6.78
C TYR A 246 24.06 17.41 -7.99
N PRO A 247 25.23 18.06 -8.11
CA PRO A 247 26.11 17.88 -9.27
C PRO A 247 26.69 16.47 -9.34
N THR A 248 27.00 16.03 -10.55
CA THR A 248 27.66 14.76 -10.84
C THR A 248 29.09 14.74 -10.29
N ASN A 249 29.84 15.81 -10.56
CA ASN A 249 31.15 16.11 -10.02
C ASN A 249 31.10 17.38 -9.14
N PRO A 250 31.28 17.27 -7.81
CA PRO A 250 31.31 18.41 -6.89
C PRO A 250 32.46 19.40 -7.15
N GLU A 251 33.48 19.02 -7.93
CA GLU A 251 34.64 19.88 -8.22
C GLU A 251 34.52 20.65 -9.53
N ALA A 252 33.46 20.42 -10.30
CA ALA A 252 33.22 21.11 -11.57
C ALA A 252 32.08 22.15 -11.43
N PRO A 253 32.11 23.24 -12.21
CA PRO A 253 31.02 24.21 -12.23
C PRO A 253 29.74 23.59 -12.81
N VAL A 254 28.61 24.22 -12.53
CA VAL A 254 27.28 23.84 -13.04
C VAL A 254 26.69 25.03 -13.77
N SER A 255 26.15 24.82 -14.96
CA SER A 255 25.43 25.85 -15.72
C SER A 255 23.94 25.61 -15.63
N GLY A 256 23.14 26.66 -15.53
CA GLY A 256 21.69 26.57 -15.47
C GLY A 256 20.99 27.51 -16.43
N ARG A 257 19.86 27.06 -16.95
CA ARG A 257 18.92 27.78 -17.79
C ARG A 257 17.51 27.54 -17.28
N LEU A 258 16.81 28.60 -16.91
CA LEU A 258 15.40 28.58 -16.53
C LEU A 258 14.60 29.42 -17.51
N VAL A 259 13.44 28.93 -17.93
CA VAL A 259 12.46 29.74 -18.68
C VAL A 259 11.25 29.94 -17.79
N VAL A 260 10.92 31.20 -17.51
CA VAL A 260 9.85 31.57 -16.58
C VAL A 260 8.91 32.60 -17.19
N GLY A 261 7.61 32.41 -16.99
CA GLY A 261 6.54 33.26 -17.51
C GLY A 261 5.74 33.93 -16.40
N ASP A 262 5.46 35.21 -16.55
CA ASP A 262 4.51 35.96 -15.74
C ASP A 262 3.21 36.18 -16.53
N HIS A 263 2.19 35.34 -16.28
CA HIS A 263 0.88 35.48 -16.93
C HIS A 263 -0.13 36.27 -16.12
N ARG A 264 0.31 37.18 -15.25
CA ARG A 264 -0.60 38.15 -14.65
C ARG A 264 -1.37 38.91 -15.73
N PRO A 265 -2.71 39.00 -15.64
CA PRO A 265 -3.49 39.79 -16.56
C PRO A 265 -3.27 41.27 -16.31
N TRP A 266 -3.44 42.07 -17.35
CA TRP A 266 -3.55 43.51 -17.20
C TRP A 266 -4.77 43.83 -16.29
N PRO A 267 -4.70 44.80 -15.36
CA PRO A 267 -3.65 45.82 -15.18
C PRO A 267 -2.58 45.48 -14.11
N LEU A 268 -2.48 44.23 -13.67
CA LEU A 268 -1.51 43.88 -12.63
C LEU A 268 -0.07 44.13 -13.08
N GLU A 269 0.75 44.65 -12.16
CA GLU A 269 2.17 44.85 -12.41
C GLU A 269 2.91 43.51 -12.55
N ARG A 270 3.91 43.52 -13.43
CA ARG A 270 4.80 42.36 -13.63
C ARG A 270 5.56 42.05 -12.33
N ALA A 271 5.76 40.76 -12.09
CA ALA A 271 6.42 40.25 -10.89
C ALA A 271 7.83 40.80 -10.74
N GLN A 272 8.15 41.28 -9.55
CA GLN A 272 9.54 41.34 -9.13
C GLN A 272 9.96 39.93 -8.75
N PHE A 273 11.09 39.47 -9.31
CA PHE A 273 11.61 38.16 -9.02
C PHE A 273 13.13 38.11 -9.08
N GLN A 274 13.69 37.16 -8.34
CA GLN A 274 15.12 36.92 -8.25
C GLN A 274 15.42 35.45 -8.01
N LEU A 275 16.59 35.04 -8.47
CA LEU A 275 17.14 33.71 -8.18
C LEU A 275 18.09 33.86 -6.98
N LEU A 276 17.80 33.13 -5.92
CA LEU A 276 18.64 33.06 -4.73
C LEU A 276 19.43 31.75 -4.73
N LEU A 277 20.66 31.79 -4.24
CA LEU A 277 21.46 30.63 -3.88
C LEU A 277 21.64 30.61 -2.36
N ASN A 278 21.18 29.54 -1.70
CA ASN A 278 21.25 29.36 -0.24
C ASN A 278 20.70 30.58 0.54
N GLY A 279 19.63 31.19 0.01
CA GLY A 279 18.96 32.35 0.61
C GLY A 279 19.58 33.71 0.30
N GLN A 280 20.68 33.78 -0.46
CA GLN A 280 21.30 35.03 -0.90
C GLN A 280 21.10 35.24 -2.41
N PRO A 281 20.99 36.48 -2.92
CA PRO A 281 20.90 36.73 -4.37
C PRO A 281 22.05 36.08 -5.13
N LEU A 282 21.73 35.31 -6.17
CA LEU A 282 22.74 34.73 -7.04
C LEU A 282 23.27 35.81 -7.97
N GLU A 283 24.57 36.10 -7.87
CA GLU A 283 25.24 37.05 -8.75
C GLU A 283 25.48 36.44 -10.14
N GLY A 284 25.56 37.30 -11.17
CA GLY A 284 25.87 36.86 -12.53
C GLY A 284 24.74 36.13 -13.27
N VAL A 285 23.49 36.27 -12.82
CA VAL A 285 22.33 35.76 -13.54
C VAL A 285 22.01 36.67 -14.73
N GLU A 286 22.23 36.18 -15.93
CA GLU A 286 21.83 36.84 -17.17
C GLU A 286 20.32 36.67 -17.37
N ARG A 287 19.61 37.75 -17.70
CA ARG A 287 18.16 37.75 -17.94
C ARG A 287 17.86 38.26 -19.34
N THR A 288 17.13 37.47 -20.12
CA THR A 288 16.72 37.82 -21.49
C THR A 288 15.21 37.74 -21.62
N ASP A 289 14.56 38.84 -22.02
CA ASP A 289 13.13 38.86 -22.35
C ASP A 289 12.91 38.18 -23.71
N LEU A 290 12.16 37.08 -23.72
CA LEU A 290 11.89 36.29 -24.91
C LEU A 290 10.71 36.81 -25.72
N THR A 291 9.83 37.62 -25.13
CA THR A 291 8.63 38.15 -25.81
C THR A 291 8.74 39.62 -26.16
N GLY A 292 9.68 40.35 -25.56
CA GLY A 292 9.80 41.82 -25.67
C GLY A 292 8.67 42.56 -24.94
N GLN A 293 7.86 41.85 -24.14
CA GLN A 293 6.71 42.37 -23.41
C GLN A 293 6.84 42.15 -21.89
N ASN A 294 8.03 41.77 -21.41
CA ASN A 294 8.32 41.40 -20.03
C ASN A 294 7.42 40.26 -19.51
N ILE A 295 6.99 39.35 -20.41
CA ILE A 295 6.12 38.21 -20.04
C ILE A 295 6.96 36.98 -19.77
N MET A 296 7.90 36.65 -20.66
CA MET A 296 8.68 35.42 -20.59
C MET A 296 10.16 35.76 -20.51
N TRP A 297 10.86 35.16 -19.56
CA TRP A 297 12.25 35.43 -19.27
C TRP A 297 13.07 34.15 -19.33
N GLU A 298 14.19 34.20 -20.04
CA GLU A 298 15.25 33.22 -19.93
C GLU A 298 16.28 33.70 -18.91
N LEU A 299 16.57 32.86 -17.91
CA LEU A 299 17.57 33.09 -16.88
C LEU A 299 18.73 32.14 -17.10
N ARG A 300 19.94 32.66 -17.36
CA ARG A 300 21.17 31.86 -17.45
C ARG A 300 22.08 32.18 -16.27
N PHE A 301 22.64 31.15 -15.65
CA PHE A 301 23.54 31.30 -14.52
C PHE A 301 24.61 30.22 -14.48
N GLN A 302 25.68 30.46 -13.73
CA GLN A 302 26.71 29.48 -13.44
C GLN A 302 26.97 29.42 -11.94
N LEU A 303 27.07 28.21 -11.41
CA LEU A 303 27.48 27.92 -10.05
C LEU A 303 28.93 27.46 -10.07
N SER A 304 29.77 28.13 -9.28
CA SER A 304 31.14 27.68 -9.03
C SER A 304 31.14 26.32 -8.30
N PRO A 305 32.24 25.55 -8.36
CA PRO A 305 32.35 24.29 -7.62
C PRO A 305 32.05 24.44 -6.12
N GLU A 306 32.50 25.53 -5.50
CA GLU A 306 32.23 25.80 -4.08
C GLU A 306 30.74 26.01 -3.80
N GLN A 307 30.04 26.74 -4.66
CA GLN A 307 28.59 26.96 -4.57
C GLN A 307 27.79 25.67 -4.81
N ALA A 308 28.29 24.75 -5.66
CA ALA A 308 27.60 23.52 -6.04
C ALA A 308 27.87 22.33 -5.10
N ARG A 309 28.95 22.35 -4.30
CA ARG A 309 29.45 21.20 -3.50
C ARG A 309 28.45 20.60 -2.51
N SER A 310 27.49 21.37 -2.01
CA SER A 310 26.67 20.99 -0.84
C SER A 310 25.17 21.03 -1.08
N GLY A 311 24.67 20.43 -2.17
CA GLY A 311 23.23 20.39 -2.45
C GLY A 311 22.65 21.80 -2.59
N ALA A 312 23.20 22.57 -3.53
CA ALA A 312 22.97 23.99 -3.69
C ALA A 312 21.47 24.30 -3.76
N LEU A 313 20.95 25.11 -2.82
CA LEU A 313 19.54 25.46 -2.77
C LEU A 313 19.29 26.69 -3.64
N LEU A 314 18.74 26.48 -4.82
CA LEU A 314 18.24 27.54 -5.68
C LEU A 314 16.80 27.87 -5.30
N THR A 315 16.51 29.14 -5.03
CA THR A 315 15.15 29.60 -4.77
C THR A 315 14.76 30.65 -5.80
N LEU A 316 13.77 30.34 -6.63
CA LEU A 316 13.10 31.34 -7.46
C LEU A 316 12.07 32.05 -6.60
N GLN A 317 12.42 33.24 -6.14
CA GLN A 317 11.54 34.08 -5.35
C GLN A 317 10.84 35.07 -6.27
N SER A 318 9.52 35.17 -6.15
CA SER A 318 8.72 36.13 -6.91
C SER A 318 7.57 36.67 -6.06
N ASP A 319 7.08 37.85 -6.42
CA ASP A 319 5.76 38.29 -5.97
C ASP A 319 4.69 37.26 -6.39
N THR A 320 3.53 37.31 -5.74
CA THR A 320 2.38 36.46 -6.08
C THR A 320 1.15 37.26 -6.47
N TRP A 321 0.20 36.59 -7.14
CA TRP A 321 -1.13 37.07 -7.47
C TRP A 321 -2.12 35.92 -7.30
N ASN A 322 -3.39 36.20 -7.03
CA ASN A 322 -4.41 35.18 -6.84
C ASN A 322 -5.47 35.32 -7.93
N PRO A 323 -5.65 34.32 -8.81
CA PRO A 323 -6.59 34.42 -9.91
C PRO A 323 -8.02 34.72 -9.46
N THR A 324 -8.55 34.04 -8.43
CA THR A 324 -9.90 34.31 -7.94
C THR A 324 -10.04 35.72 -7.35
N ARG A 325 -9.08 36.15 -6.53
CA ARG A 325 -9.11 37.47 -5.86
C ARG A 325 -8.96 38.60 -6.86
N ASP A 326 -8.01 38.46 -7.79
CA ASP A 326 -7.52 39.56 -8.60
C ASP A 326 -8.25 39.66 -9.96
N THR A 327 -8.91 38.59 -10.42
CA THR A 327 -9.70 38.61 -11.67
C THR A 327 -11.19 38.37 -11.47
N GLN A 328 -11.65 37.97 -10.29
CA GLN A 328 -13.05 37.72 -9.91
C GLN A 328 -13.82 36.66 -10.74
N ASP A 329 -13.21 36.10 -11.80
CA ASP A 329 -13.82 35.14 -12.72
C ASP A 329 -13.07 33.80 -12.82
N ASN A 330 -12.03 33.58 -12.02
CA ASN A 330 -11.24 32.35 -12.05
C ASN A 330 -11.56 31.44 -10.84
N PRO A 331 -11.89 30.15 -11.03
CA PRO A 331 -12.17 29.23 -9.92
C PRO A 331 -10.93 28.84 -9.10
N ARG A 332 -9.72 29.15 -9.57
CA ARG A 332 -8.45 28.81 -8.91
C ARG A 332 -8.09 29.84 -7.83
N ASN A 333 -8.44 29.52 -6.59
CA ASN A 333 -8.22 30.38 -5.42
C ASN A 333 -6.95 30.01 -4.64
N GLU A 334 -5.79 30.36 -5.18
CA GLU A 334 -4.49 30.23 -4.55
C GLU A 334 -3.53 31.33 -5.04
N ASP A 335 -2.56 31.74 -4.22
CA ASP A 335 -1.56 32.74 -4.58
C ASP A 335 -0.46 32.13 -5.46
N LEU A 336 -0.40 32.49 -6.73
CA LEU A 336 0.54 32.01 -7.75
C LEU A 336 1.65 33.04 -8.01
N GLY A 337 2.87 32.57 -8.23
CA GLY A 337 4.01 33.36 -8.67
C GLY A 337 4.21 33.27 -10.19
N LEU A 338 5.44 32.97 -10.60
CA LEU A 338 5.80 32.70 -12.00
C LEU A 338 5.41 31.27 -12.42
N LEU A 339 5.13 31.08 -13.71
CA LEU A 339 5.07 29.79 -14.38
C LEU A 339 6.48 29.39 -14.82
N ILE A 340 7.01 28.27 -14.36
CA ILE A 340 8.27 27.72 -14.85
C ILE A 340 7.96 26.81 -16.03
N GLU A 341 8.46 27.15 -17.21
CA GLU A 341 8.31 26.34 -18.42
C GLU A 341 9.44 25.34 -18.60
N THR A 342 10.67 25.72 -18.22
CA THR A 342 11.85 24.88 -18.44
C THR A 342 12.83 25.00 -17.29
N ILE A 343 13.38 23.86 -16.87
CA ILE A 343 14.51 23.76 -15.94
C ILE A 343 15.56 22.89 -16.62
N GLU A 344 16.63 23.52 -17.11
CA GLU A 344 17.79 22.86 -17.70
C GLU A 344 19.01 23.22 -16.87
N ILE A 345 19.51 22.27 -16.08
CA ILE A 345 20.74 22.44 -15.32
C ILE A 345 21.71 21.39 -15.84
N GLU A 346 22.89 21.81 -16.25
CA GLU A 346 23.84 20.97 -16.95
C GLU A 346 25.23 21.05 -16.31
N GLN A 347 25.97 19.95 -16.39
CA GLN A 347 27.37 19.89 -16.01
C GLN A 347 28.15 19.18 -17.11
N ASN A 348 29.22 19.83 -17.60
CA ASN A 348 30.06 19.31 -18.69
C ASN A 348 29.26 18.94 -19.97
N GLY A 349 28.18 19.67 -20.27
CA GLY A 349 27.33 19.44 -21.45
C GLY A 349 26.32 18.28 -21.29
N ALA A 350 26.17 17.72 -20.10
CA ALA A 350 25.13 16.75 -19.78
C ALA A 350 24.10 17.37 -18.82
N ALA A 351 22.80 17.24 -19.14
CA ALA A 351 21.72 17.72 -18.29
C ALA A 351 21.51 16.82 -17.08
N LEU A 352 21.43 17.44 -15.90
CA LEU A 352 21.07 16.79 -14.66
C LEU A 352 19.58 16.40 -14.70
N ALA A 353 19.26 15.25 -14.12
CA ALA A 353 17.90 14.76 -14.13
C ALA A 353 17.02 15.54 -13.15
N VAL A 354 15.96 16.18 -13.65
CA VAL A 354 14.95 16.82 -12.80
C VAL A 354 14.08 15.74 -12.14
N ARG A 355 13.90 15.86 -10.82
CA ARG A 355 13.12 14.98 -9.95
C ARG A 355 12.32 15.83 -8.98
N GLU A 356 11.25 15.29 -8.41
CA GLU A 356 10.49 15.97 -7.36
C GLU A 356 10.51 15.18 -6.06
N ALA A 357 10.53 15.90 -4.95
CA ALA A 357 10.38 15.38 -3.60
C ALA A 357 9.63 16.42 -2.74
N LEU A 358 8.46 16.83 -3.23
CA LEU A 358 7.62 17.85 -2.61
C LEU A 358 7.12 17.38 -1.24
N PRO A 359 7.14 18.21 -0.19
CA PRO A 359 6.60 17.84 1.11
C PRO A 359 5.09 17.65 1.01
N ILE A 360 4.56 16.88 1.97
CA ILE A 360 3.11 16.77 2.16
C ILE A 360 2.58 18.19 2.42
N PRO A 361 1.65 18.71 1.60
CA PRO A 361 0.99 19.97 1.91
C PRO A 361 0.41 19.91 3.32
N SER A 362 0.60 20.95 4.13
CA SER A 362 -0.03 21.02 5.45
C SER A 362 -1.53 20.77 5.31
N THR A 363 -2.08 19.83 6.09
CA THR A 363 -3.51 19.55 6.06
C THR A 363 -4.27 20.84 6.42
N ARG A 364 -4.94 21.46 5.44
CA ARG A 364 -5.69 22.69 5.66
C ARG A 364 -6.86 22.37 6.60
N PRO A 365 -6.96 22.97 7.80
CA PRO A 365 -8.06 22.68 8.71
C PRO A 365 -9.41 23.06 8.08
N GLY A 366 -10.43 22.21 8.22
CA GLY A 366 -11.82 22.58 7.94
C GLY A 366 -12.46 22.09 6.64
N ARG A 367 -11.85 21.15 5.89
CA ARG A 367 -12.49 20.52 4.72
C ARG A 367 -12.70 19.02 4.85
N ARG A 368 -13.70 18.51 4.12
CA ARG A 368 -13.84 17.08 3.78
C ARG A 368 -12.55 16.48 3.22
N ASP A 369 -11.72 17.30 2.60
CA ASP A 369 -10.39 16.98 2.07
C ASP A 369 -9.50 16.28 3.12
N LEU A 370 -9.64 16.60 4.42
CA LEU A 370 -8.87 15.94 5.49
C LEU A 370 -9.27 14.46 5.72
N TRP A 371 -10.46 14.05 5.28
CA TRP A 371 -10.93 12.66 5.39
C TRP A 371 -10.56 11.80 4.19
N LEU A 372 -10.21 12.44 3.06
CA LEU A 372 -9.92 11.77 1.79
C LEU A 372 -8.53 12.10 1.26
N TRP A 373 -7.69 12.78 2.03
CA TRP A 373 -6.38 13.25 1.59
C TRP A 373 -5.47 12.11 1.06
N TYR A 374 -5.59 10.91 1.62
CA TYR A 374 -4.85 9.72 1.17
C TYR A 374 -5.34 9.14 -0.16
N TYR A 375 -6.45 9.64 -0.71
CA TYR A 375 -6.87 9.38 -2.10
C TYR A 375 -6.30 10.37 -3.11
N ASP A 376 -5.77 11.49 -2.63
CA ASP A 376 -5.42 12.60 -3.51
C ASP A 376 -3.93 12.51 -3.87
N SER A 377 -3.69 12.21 -5.15
CA SER A 377 -2.39 11.89 -5.73
C SER A 377 -1.27 12.93 -5.47
N PRO A 378 -1.54 14.24 -5.29
CA PRO A 378 -0.51 15.22 -4.93
C PRO A 378 -0.02 15.14 -3.47
N TYR A 379 -0.66 14.37 -2.59
CA TYR A 379 -0.14 14.19 -1.22
C TYR A 379 0.91 13.08 -1.19
N HIS A 380 2.18 13.47 -1.11
CA HIS A 380 3.33 12.56 -1.12
C HIS A 380 3.55 11.87 0.23
N HIS A 381 3.01 10.67 0.41
CA HIS A 381 3.25 9.83 1.58
C HIS A 381 4.07 8.56 1.27
N LEU A 382 4.90 8.13 2.23
CA LEU A 382 5.72 6.93 2.10
C LEU A 382 4.88 5.65 2.15
N VAL A 383 4.03 5.55 3.18
CA VAL A 383 3.17 4.39 3.44
C VAL A 383 1.82 4.82 4.02
N ASP A 384 0.79 4.05 3.71
CA ASP A 384 -0.58 4.28 4.20
C ASP A 384 -0.84 3.60 5.54
N THR A 385 0.07 3.83 6.49
CA THR A 385 -0.03 3.28 7.84
C THR A 385 -0.27 4.38 8.86
N TRP A 386 -1.14 4.10 9.84
CA TRP A 386 -1.54 5.10 10.84
C TRP A 386 -0.35 5.65 11.64
N TRP A 387 0.65 4.82 11.97
CA TRP A 387 1.81 5.26 12.75
C TRP A 387 2.68 6.22 11.96
N TRP A 388 2.80 6.03 10.64
CA TRP A 388 3.46 6.99 9.77
C TRP A 388 2.73 8.33 9.75
N TYR A 389 1.40 8.32 9.58
CA TYR A 389 0.59 9.55 9.64
C TYR A 389 0.72 10.30 10.96
N VAL A 390 0.79 9.58 12.10
CA VAL A 390 1.01 10.21 13.41
C VAL A 390 2.37 10.92 13.46
N MET A 391 3.43 10.33 12.90
CA MET A 391 4.76 10.95 12.89
C MET A 391 4.84 12.23 12.05
N VAL A 392 4.10 12.31 10.94
CA VAL A 392 4.10 13.48 10.03
C VAL A 392 2.95 14.46 10.27
N SER A 393 2.12 14.22 11.30
CA SER A 393 0.93 15.01 11.60
C SER A 393 1.20 16.44 12.09
N GLY A 394 2.44 16.76 12.47
CA GLY A 394 2.78 18.03 13.13
C GLY A 394 2.33 18.13 14.59
N LEU A 395 1.82 17.03 15.18
CA LEU A 395 1.45 17.00 16.59
C LEU A 395 2.67 17.17 17.50
N PRO A 396 2.49 17.73 18.72
CA PRO A 396 3.55 17.78 19.72
C PRO A 396 4.12 16.39 20.00
N VAL A 397 5.45 16.28 20.14
CA VAL A 397 6.15 14.99 20.32
C VAL A 397 5.55 14.15 21.47
N GLY A 398 5.12 14.78 22.56
CA GLY A 398 4.46 14.08 23.67
C GLY A 398 3.15 13.41 23.28
N MET A 399 2.32 14.05 22.43
CA MET A 399 1.09 13.46 21.91
C MET A 399 1.37 12.33 20.92
N VAL A 400 2.37 12.50 20.05
CA VAL A 400 2.83 11.45 19.13
C VAL A 400 3.24 10.19 19.89
N VAL A 401 4.09 10.33 20.91
CA VAL A 401 4.53 9.21 21.76
C VAL A 401 3.35 8.56 22.48
N LEU A 402 2.43 9.35 23.04
CA LEU A 402 1.25 8.83 23.72
C LEU A 402 0.36 8.00 22.79
N LEU A 403 0.07 8.50 21.58
CA LEU A 403 -0.76 7.79 20.59
C LEU A 403 -0.12 6.48 20.14
N LEU A 404 1.19 6.50 19.86
CA LEU A 404 1.94 5.30 19.48
C LEU A 404 1.93 4.24 20.60
N LEU A 405 2.08 4.65 21.87
CA LEU A 405 2.04 3.74 23.00
C LEU A 405 0.64 3.18 23.27
N LEU A 406 -0.40 4.01 23.17
CA LEU A 406 -1.77 3.60 23.47
C LEU A 406 -2.32 2.60 22.43
N ILE A 407 -1.98 2.80 21.15
CA ILE A 407 -2.44 1.94 20.06
C ILE A 407 -1.47 0.77 19.83
N GLY A 408 -0.16 1.04 19.79
CA GLY A 408 0.86 0.04 19.47
C GLY A 408 1.30 -0.82 20.65
N GLY A 409 1.25 -0.29 21.88
CA GLY A 409 1.69 -0.97 23.10
C GLY A 409 0.97 -2.30 23.38
N PRO A 410 -0.37 -2.33 23.35
CA PRO A 410 -1.12 -3.59 23.53
C PRO A 410 -0.77 -4.64 22.49
N GLY A 411 -0.62 -4.24 21.21
CA GLY A 411 -0.22 -5.13 20.13
C GLY A 411 1.17 -5.74 20.34
N LEU A 412 2.14 -4.90 20.72
CA LEU A 412 3.51 -5.34 21.04
C LEU A 412 3.53 -6.28 22.26
N ALA A 413 2.76 -5.97 23.31
CA ALA A 413 2.64 -6.82 24.49
C ALA A 413 2.07 -8.20 24.13
N MET A 414 1.00 -8.25 23.33
CA MET A 414 0.41 -9.50 22.85
C MET A 414 1.40 -10.31 22.00
N MET A 415 2.18 -9.65 21.12
CA MET A 415 3.20 -10.31 20.32
C MET A 415 4.30 -10.93 21.20
N ILE A 416 4.81 -10.19 22.20
CA ILE A 416 5.83 -10.69 23.13
C ILE A 416 5.29 -11.87 23.94
N ILE A 417 4.07 -11.78 24.46
CA ILE A 417 3.41 -12.87 25.19
C ILE A 417 3.26 -14.10 24.30
N GLY A 418 2.82 -13.92 23.05
CA GLY A 418 2.71 -14.99 22.06
C GLY A 418 4.05 -15.68 21.77
N LEU A 419 5.11 -14.91 21.51
CA LEU A 419 6.45 -15.45 21.28
C LEU A 419 6.99 -16.23 22.50
N ARG A 420 6.74 -15.72 23.71
CA ARG A 420 7.07 -16.44 24.95
C ARG A 420 6.27 -17.74 25.08
N GLY A 421 4.99 -17.73 24.71
CA GLY A 421 4.14 -18.93 24.70
C GLY A 421 4.67 -20.00 23.74
N VAL A 422 5.04 -19.62 22.51
CA VAL A 422 5.60 -20.53 21.51
C VAL A 422 6.94 -21.11 21.97
N THR A 423 7.87 -20.26 22.41
CA THR A 423 9.19 -20.73 22.90
C THR A 423 9.07 -21.61 24.14
N HIS A 424 8.11 -21.36 25.02
CA HIS A 424 7.81 -22.23 26.15
C HIS A 424 7.27 -23.60 25.70
N ALA A 425 6.35 -23.62 24.73
CA ALA A 425 5.80 -24.86 24.16
C ALA A 425 6.86 -25.72 23.45
N GLU A 426 7.79 -25.10 22.73
CA GLU A 426 8.92 -25.80 22.09
C GLU A 426 9.85 -26.44 23.12
N ARG A 427 10.12 -25.74 24.23
CA ARG A 427 10.96 -26.29 25.32
C ARG A 427 10.31 -27.45 26.03
N THR A 428 9.00 -27.38 26.32
CA THR A 428 8.28 -28.47 26.99
C THR A 428 8.11 -29.69 26.11
N THR A 429 7.88 -29.51 24.81
CA THR A 429 7.84 -30.62 23.84
C THR A 429 9.20 -31.26 23.62
N ALA A 430 10.30 -30.49 23.58
CA ALA A 430 11.65 -31.03 23.52
C ALA A 430 12.08 -31.78 24.81
N ALA A 431 11.54 -31.39 25.97
CA ALA A 431 11.82 -32.03 27.26
C ALA A 431 11.00 -33.31 27.51
N THR A 432 9.99 -33.61 26.69
CA THR A 432 9.16 -34.81 26.85
C THR A 432 9.61 -35.88 25.84
N PRO A 433 10.10 -37.07 26.27
CA PRO A 433 10.51 -38.12 25.35
C PRO A 433 9.34 -38.56 24.47
N ALA A 434 9.63 -38.88 23.20
CA ALA A 434 8.64 -39.15 22.17
C ALA A 434 7.70 -40.30 22.57
N ALA A 435 6.42 -40.18 22.21
CA ALA A 435 5.36 -41.18 22.43
C ALA A 435 5.72 -42.67 22.23
N PRO A 436 6.59 -43.09 21.27
CA PRO A 436 7.02 -44.49 21.20
C PRO A 436 7.77 -45.00 22.43
N GLU A 437 8.55 -44.18 23.15
CA GLU A 437 9.25 -44.60 24.37
C GLU A 437 8.28 -44.73 25.56
N ARG A 438 7.24 -43.89 25.64
CA ARG A 438 6.18 -44.05 26.65
C ARG A 438 5.32 -45.29 26.41
N VAL A 439 5.02 -45.62 25.15
CA VAL A 439 4.27 -46.84 24.81
C VAL A 439 5.13 -48.09 25.03
N ALA A 440 6.44 -48.01 24.79
CA ALA A 440 7.39 -49.08 25.11
C ALA A 440 7.58 -49.27 26.62
N ALA A 441 7.69 -48.18 27.40
CA ALA A 441 7.78 -48.20 28.85
C ALA A 441 6.49 -48.75 29.50
N LEU A 442 5.31 -48.35 29.00
CA LEU A 442 4.02 -48.88 29.47
C LEU A 442 3.81 -50.35 29.08
N ARG A 443 4.34 -50.82 27.93
CA ARG A 443 4.35 -52.25 27.58
C ARG A 443 5.29 -53.05 28.49
N LEU A 444 6.47 -52.52 28.82
CA LEU A 444 7.41 -53.16 29.74
C LEU A 444 6.86 -53.24 31.17
N GLU A 445 6.15 -52.20 31.65
CA GLU A 445 5.46 -52.25 32.95
C GLU A 445 4.28 -53.25 32.96
N GLN A 446 3.54 -53.38 31.86
CA GLN A 446 2.49 -54.40 31.74
C GLN A 446 3.05 -55.83 31.66
N GLU A 447 4.18 -56.05 30.98
CA GLU A 447 4.85 -57.36 30.95
C GLU A 447 5.49 -57.72 32.29
N GLN A 448 5.98 -56.75 33.07
CA GLN A 448 6.52 -57.00 34.41
C GLN A 448 5.43 -57.21 35.47
N SER A 449 4.27 -56.54 35.36
CA SER A 449 3.15 -56.72 36.28
C SER A 449 2.31 -57.98 36.03
N GLY A 450 2.40 -58.59 34.83
CA GLY A 450 1.76 -59.87 34.51
C GLY A 450 2.52 -61.11 35.00
N ASN A 451 3.69 -60.94 35.63
CA ASN A 451 4.57 -62.04 36.05
C ASN A 451 4.67 -62.19 37.58
N VAL A 452 3.75 -61.56 38.33
CA VAL A 452 3.56 -61.80 39.77
C VAL A 452 2.20 -62.47 39.96
N SER A 453 2.22 -63.80 39.94
CA SER A 453 1.19 -64.70 40.48
C SER A 453 1.19 -64.69 42.01
#